data_AF-A0A497NRC4-F1
#
_entry.id   AF-A0A497NRC4-F1
#
_cell.length_a   1.000
_cell.length_b   1.000
_cell.length_c   1.000
_cell.angle_alpha   90.00
_cell.angle_beta   90.00
_cell.angle_gamma   90.00
#
_symmetry.space_group_name_H-M   'P 1'
#
loop_
_entity.id
_entity.type
_entity.pdbx_description
1 polymer ?
#
loop_
_entity_poly.entity_id
_entity_poly.type
_entity_poly.pdbx_seq_one_letter_code
_entity_poly.pdbx_strand_id
1 'polypeptide(L)'
;SKLNLKDTINDLKNSGVAIIRAEEIIDTTHITVILVGRVDLRKFTENKMKKVKILGFEVSSPTSEDTCLKLELEVPAKSVEEVMDHLRRIAEAENVLLLSPI
;
A
#
# COMPACT_ATOMS: atom_id res chain seq x y z
N SER A 1 -3.96 14.22 -0.10
CA SER A 1 -4.02 14.36 1.37
C SER A 1 -3.34 15.65 1.82
N LYS A 2 -2.12 15.95 1.32
CA LYS A 2 -1.37 17.21 1.56
C LYS A 2 -2.13 18.56 1.42
N LEU A 3 -3.29 18.62 0.75
CA LEU A 3 -4.07 19.87 0.65
C LEU A 3 -4.71 20.25 1.99
N ASN A 4 -5.26 19.30 2.75
CA ASN A 4 -6.06 19.61 3.94
C ASN A 4 -5.23 20.29 5.03
N LEU A 5 -4.03 19.79 5.32
CA LEU A 5 -3.17 20.41 6.34
C LEU A 5 -2.75 21.84 5.94
N LYS A 6 -2.44 22.05 4.66
CA LYS A 6 -1.95 23.33 4.16
C LYS A 6 -3.01 24.42 4.30
N ASP A 7 -4.25 24.10 3.95
CA ASP A 7 -5.37 25.04 4.04
C ASP A 7 -5.69 25.37 5.51
N THR A 8 -5.74 24.36 6.38
CA THR A 8 -5.94 24.57 7.83
C THR A 8 -4.83 25.41 8.47
N ILE A 9 -3.56 25.19 8.09
CA ILE A 9 -2.43 26.02 8.57
C ILE A 9 -2.62 27.48 8.13
N ASN A 10 -3.09 27.72 6.91
CA ASN A 10 -3.32 29.07 6.42
C ASN A 10 -4.47 29.76 7.17
N ASP A 11 -5.58 29.07 7.42
CA ASP A 11 -6.72 29.62 8.16
C ASP A 11 -6.34 30.00 9.60
N LEU A 12 -5.56 29.13 10.26
CA LEU A 12 -5.04 29.38 11.61
C LEU A 12 -4.09 30.59 11.64
N LYS A 13 -3.18 30.69 10.65
CA LYS A 13 -2.29 31.86 10.51
C LYS A 13 -3.08 33.15 10.28
N ASN A 14 -4.09 33.12 9.41
CA ASN A 14 -4.95 34.28 9.12
C ASN A 14 -5.78 34.71 10.34
N SER A 15 -6.01 33.79 11.29
CA SER A 15 -6.69 34.06 12.55
C SER A 15 -5.76 34.56 13.67
N GLY A 16 -4.47 34.78 13.37
CA GLY A 16 -3.47 35.23 14.35
C GLY A 16 -3.00 34.16 15.35
N VAL A 17 -3.33 32.89 15.09
CA VAL A 17 -2.92 31.77 15.96
C VAL A 17 -1.47 31.38 15.64
N ALA A 18 -0.61 31.42 16.66
CA ALA A 18 0.77 30.96 16.53
C ALA A 18 0.83 29.42 16.49
N ILE A 19 1.40 28.87 15.41
CA ILE A 19 1.58 27.42 15.23
C ILE A 19 3.01 27.05 15.64
N ILE A 20 3.15 26.29 16.72
CA ILE A 20 4.46 25.81 17.22
C ILE A 20 4.93 24.57 16.44
N ARG A 21 4.02 23.65 16.12
CA ARG A 21 4.25 22.46 15.28
C ARG A 21 2.94 22.02 14.64
N ALA A 22 2.99 21.56 13.40
CA ALA A 22 1.86 20.96 12.70
C ALA A 22 2.36 19.78 11.86
N GLU A 23 1.69 18.64 11.97
CA GLU A 23 2.05 17.40 11.30
C GLU A 23 0.76 16.67 10.88
N GLU A 24 0.72 16.16 9.65
CA GLU A 24 -0.40 15.34 9.16
C GLU A 24 -0.15 13.90 9.61
N ILE A 25 -0.97 13.39 10.53
CA ILE A 25 -0.96 11.98 10.93
C ILE A 25 -1.90 11.23 10.00
N ILE A 26 -1.36 10.27 9.25
CA ILE A 26 -2.15 9.38 8.40
C ILE A 26 -2.29 8.05 9.13
N ASP A 27 -3.53 7.65 9.39
CA ASP A 27 -3.82 6.32 9.91
C ASP A 27 -3.47 5.25 8.87
N THR A 28 -2.62 4.30 9.24
CA THR A 28 -2.10 3.26 8.36
C THR A 28 -2.32 1.88 8.95
N THR A 29 -2.51 0.91 8.07
CA THR A 29 -2.67 -0.51 8.37
C THR A 29 -1.53 -1.26 7.70
N HIS A 30 -0.96 -2.21 8.42
CA HIS A 30 0.01 -3.15 7.88
C HIS A 30 -0.73 -4.38 7.38
N ILE A 31 -0.55 -4.71 6.10
CA ILE A 31 -1.12 -5.89 5.47
C ILE A 31 0.00 -6.77 4.94
N THR A 32 -0.16 -8.08 5.10
CA THR A 32 0.72 -9.08 4.49
C THR A 32 -0.10 -9.89 3.51
N VAL A 33 0.36 -9.97 2.26
CA VAL A 33 -0.27 -10.79 1.23
C VAL A 33 0.75 -11.78 0.67
N ILE A 34 0.27 -12.94 0.22
CA ILE A 34 1.12 -13.95 -0.42
C ILE A 34 0.53 -14.25 -1.81
N LEU A 35 1.38 -14.22 -2.82
CA LEU A 35 1.05 -14.60 -4.20
C LEU A 35 1.79 -15.89 -4.54
N VAL A 36 1.07 -16.89 -5.06
CA VAL A 36 1.64 -18.19 -5.43
C VAL A 36 1.44 -18.43 -6.93
N GLY A 37 2.54 -18.54 -7.66
CA GLY A 37 2.60 -18.78 -9.11
C GLY A 37 3.73 -17.99 -9.79
N ARG A 38 3.71 -17.89 -11.13
CA ARG A 38 4.70 -17.06 -11.85
C ARG A 38 4.35 -15.58 -11.73
N VAL A 39 5.05 -14.87 -10.85
CA VAL A 39 4.82 -13.45 -10.58
C VAL A 39 5.99 -12.60 -11.10
N ASP A 40 5.70 -11.63 -11.99
CA ASP A 40 6.68 -10.58 -12.34
C ASP A 40 6.56 -9.41 -11.35
N LEU A 41 7.55 -9.29 -10.46
CA LEU A 41 7.65 -8.23 -9.45
C LEU A 41 7.55 -6.81 -10.03
N ARG A 42 7.99 -6.61 -11.27
CA ARG A 42 7.97 -5.29 -11.92
C ARG A 42 6.54 -4.75 -12.04
N LYS A 43 5.56 -5.64 -12.23
CA LYS A 43 4.14 -5.26 -12.34
C LYS A 43 3.57 -4.71 -11.03
N PHE A 44 4.18 -5.01 -9.88
CA PHE A 44 3.77 -4.50 -8.57
C PHE A 44 4.47 -3.18 -8.22
N THR A 45 5.69 -2.97 -8.73
CA THR A 45 6.46 -1.73 -8.50
C THR A 45 6.11 -0.63 -9.50
N GLU A 46 5.73 -0.98 -10.73
CA GLU A 46 5.40 -0.02 -11.81
C GLU A 46 3.94 0.44 -11.74
N ASN A 47 3.04 -0.40 -11.23
CA ASN A 47 1.67 0.02 -10.99
C ASN A 47 1.63 0.98 -9.80
N LYS A 48 1.24 2.21 -10.10
CA LYS A 48 1.10 3.34 -9.19
C LYS A 48 0.02 3.07 -8.14
N MET A 49 0.25 2.14 -7.20
CA MET A 49 -0.50 2.07 -5.94
C MET A 49 -0.16 3.32 -5.14
N LYS A 50 -0.77 4.44 -5.53
CA LYS A 50 -0.54 5.74 -4.92
C LYS A 50 -0.84 5.59 -3.43
N LYS A 51 0.16 5.88 -2.61
CA LYS A 51 0.12 5.85 -1.13
C LYS A 51 0.29 4.47 -0.48
N VAL A 52 0.67 3.42 -1.21
CA VAL A 52 1.14 2.18 -0.60
C VAL A 52 2.66 2.24 -0.45
N LYS A 53 3.16 1.84 0.72
CA LYS A 53 4.58 1.69 0.98
C LYS A 53 4.89 0.20 1.14
N ILE A 54 5.77 -0.33 0.31
CA ILE A 54 6.30 -1.69 0.47
C ILE A 54 7.29 -1.65 1.64
N LEU A 55 7.02 -2.40 2.70
CA LEU A 55 7.89 -2.55 3.86
C LEU A 55 8.94 -3.62 3.63
N GLY A 56 8.55 -4.69 2.93
CA GLY A 56 9.42 -5.82 2.64
C GLY A 56 8.79 -6.75 1.61
N PHE A 57 9.61 -7.59 1.02
CA PHE A 57 9.17 -8.70 0.19
C PHE A 57 10.11 -9.88 0.35
N GLU A 58 9.55 -11.08 0.20
CA GLU A 58 10.30 -12.33 0.23
C GLU A 58 9.88 -13.18 -0.96
N VAL A 59 10.85 -13.75 -1.66
CA VAL A 59 10.63 -14.65 -2.80
C VAL A 59 11.18 -16.01 -2.42
N SER A 60 10.34 -17.04 -2.55
CA SER A 60 10.76 -18.43 -2.41
C SER A 60 10.23 -19.26 -3.57
N SER A 61 10.93 -20.33 -3.91
CA SER A 61 10.49 -21.30 -4.93
C SER A 61 10.36 -22.66 -4.25
N PRO A 62 9.26 -22.91 -3.51
CA PRO A 62 9.09 -24.14 -2.74
C PRO A 62 8.98 -25.38 -3.63
N THR A 63 8.55 -25.22 -4.89
CA THR A 63 8.60 -26.22 -5.95
C THR A 63 9.29 -25.63 -7.19
N SER A 64 9.75 -26.47 -8.12
CA SER A 64 10.47 -26.01 -9.32
C SER A 64 9.60 -25.21 -10.31
N GLU A 65 8.27 -25.25 -10.15
CA GLU A 65 7.33 -24.63 -11.09
C GLU A 65 6.66 -23.36 -10.55
N ASP A 66 6.51 -23.24 -9.22
CA ASP A 66 5.81 -22.12 -8.58
C ASP A 66 6.73 -21.26 -7.73
N THR A 67 6.63 -19.94 -7.95
CA THR A 67 7.25 -18.93 -7.11
C THR A 67 6.22 -18.43 -6.10
N CYS A 68 6.62 -18.30 -4.84
CA CYS A 68 5.84 -17.69 -3.79
C CYS A 68 6.44 -16.32 -3.48
N LEU A 69 5.62 -15.28 -3.58
CA LEU A 69 5.97 -13.91 -3.26
C LEU A 69 5.16 -13.47 -2.04
N LYS A 70 5.83 -13.24 -0.93
CA LYS A 70 5.27 -12.56 0.24
C LYS A 70 5.53 -11.07 0.12
N LEU A 71 4.51 -10.24 0.30
CA LEU A 71 4.59 -8.79 0.30
C LEU A 71 4.08 -8.24 1.64
N GLU A 72 4.88 -7.37 2.25
CA GLU A 72 4.51 -6.61 3.43
C GLU A 72 4.28 -5.15 3.03
N LEU A 73 3.08 -4.65 3.29
CA LEU A 73 2.64 -3.35 2.81
C LEU A 73 2.12 -2.50 3.97
N GLU A 74 2.47 -1.23 3.96
CA GLU A 74 1.84 -0.19 4.77
C GLU A 74 0.89 0.61 3.87
N VAL A 75 -0.39 0.62 4.27
CA VAL A 75 -1.48 1.17 3.47
C VAL A 75 -2.28 2.13 4.34
N PRO A 76 -2.67 3.33 3.87
CA PRO A 76 -3.63 4.16 4.58
C PRO A 76 -4.90 3.36 4.87
N ALA A 77 -5.41 3.36 6.10
CA ALA A 77 -6.52 2.49 6.52
C ALA A 77 -7.75 2.61 5.58
N LYS A 78 -8.05 3.82 5.12
CA LYS A 78 -9.12 4.13 4.16
C LYS A 78 -8.93 3.60 2.73
N SER A 79 -7.76 3.06 2.40
CA SER A 79 -7.39 2.57 1.08
C SER A 79 -7.13 1.07 1.06
N VAL A 80 -7.32 0.36 2.18
CA VAL A 80 -7.06 -1.08 2.27
C VAL A 80 -7.90 -1.86 1.27
N GLU A 81 -9.20 -1.60 1.19
CA GLU A 81 -10.11 -2.30 0.27
C GLU A 81 -9.73 -2.06 -1.20
N GLU A 82 -9.45 -0.80 -1.58
CA GLU A 82 -8.99 -0.42 -2.92
C GLU A 82 -7.69 -1.16 -3.30
N VAL A 83 -6.75 -1.27 -2.36
CA VAL A 83 -5.47 -1.97 -2.57
C VAL A 83 -5.69 -3.48 -2.69
N MET A 84 -6.55 -4.07 -1.87
CA MET A 84 -6.89 -5.49 -1.95
C MET A 84 -7.58 -5.84 -3.27
N ASP A 85 -8.51 -5.01 -3.75
CA ASP A 85 -9.15 -5.20 -5.05
C ASP A 85 -8.16 -5.09 -6.21
N HIS A 86 -7.19 -4.17 -6.12
CA HIS A 86 -6.12 -4.08 -7.11
C HIS A 86 -5.24 -5.35 -7.09
N LEU A 87 -4.83 -5.82 -5.91
CA LEU A 87 -4.05 -7.04 -5.78
C LEU A 87 -4.79 -8.26 -6.34
N ARG A 88 -6.11 -8.37 -6.11
CA ARG A 88 -6.96 -9.42 -6.70
C ARG A 88 -6.95 -9.37 -8.23
N ARG A 89 -7.11 -8.19 -8.83
CA ARG A 89 -7.06 -8.02 -10.30
C ARG A 89 -5.70 -8.41 -10.88
N ILE A 90 -4.60 -8.10 -10.19
CA ILE A 90 -3.27 -8.53 -10.63
C ILE A 90 -3.16 -10.06 -10.54
N ALA A 91 -3.65 -10.64 -9.44
CA ALA A 91 -3.60 -12.09 -9.25
C ALA A 91 -4.39 -12.84 -10.32
N GLU A 92 -5.60 -12.35 -10.66
CA GLU A 92 -6.43 -12.87 -11.76
C GLU A 92 -5.73 -12.73 -13.11
N ALA A 93 -5.13 -11.57 -13.41
CA ALA A 93 -4.44 -11.31 -14.67
C ALA A 93 -3.21 -12.21 -14.90
N GLU A 94 -2.48 -12.53 -13.81
CA GLU A 94 -1.31 -13.41 -13.88
C GLU A 94 -1.67 -14.89 -13.65
N ASN A 95 -2.95 -15.22 -13.42
CA ASN A 95 -3.40 -16.57 -13.06
C ASN A 95 -2.63 -17.14 -11.86
N VAL A 96 -2.46 -16.33 -10.81
CA VAL A 96 -1.77 -16.69 -9.56
C VAL A 96 -2.74 -16.68 -8.39
N LEU A 97 -2.46 -17.51 -7.39
CA LEU A 97 -3.26 -17.56 -6.17
C LEU A 97 -2.87 -16.41 -5.24
N LEU A 98 -3.84 -15.58 -4.86
CA LEU A 98 -3.68 -14.56 -3.83
C LEU A 98 -4.20 -15.09 -2.49
N LEU A 99 -3.33 -15.18 -1.49
CA LEU A 99 -3.68 -15.37 -0.10
C LEU A 99 -3.75 -14.01 0.57
N SER A 100 -4.98 -13.59 0.89
CA SER A 100 -5.24 -12.36 1.62
C SER A 100 -5.04 -12.54 3.13
N PRO A 101 -4.69 -11.47 3.86
CA PRO A 101 -4.68 -11.50 5.32
C PRO A 101 -6.08 -11.82 5.86
N ILE A 102 -6.13 -12.54 6.98
CA ILE A 102 -7.36 -12.89 7.73
C ILE A 102 -7.70 -11.75 8.69
#